data_AF-A0A6H1Q9G7-F1
#
_entry.id   AF-A0A6H1Q9G7-F1
#
_cell.length_a   1.000
_cell.length_b   1.000
_cell.length_c   1.000
_cell.angle_alpha   90.00
_cell.angle_beta   90.00
_cell.angle_gamma   90.00
#
_symmetry.space_group_name_H-M   'P 1'
#
loop_
_entity.id
_entity.type
_entity.pdbx_description
1 polymer ?
#
loop_
_entity_poly.entity_id
_entity_poly.type
_entity_poly.pdbx_seq_one_letter_code
_entity_poly.pdbx_strand_id
1 'polypeptide(L)'
;MNITAQAPAVSAHNWLTTGDFLNFAKKIWAPVASNSEAMERKVDDLYGAACERFPTYDTMVHNAFCASMDAEFGADDQAEGVAEIFAYAREAYGYMSASENEAQRQEDADNGLCWHGLDSMTCPCGCFEND
;
A
#
# COMPACT_ATOMS: atom_id res chain seq x y z
N MET A 1 39.89 -45.35 43.68
CA MET A 1 38.97 -45.75 42.59
C MET A 1 38.88 -44.57 41.64
N ASN A 2 39.56 -44.64 40.49
CA ASN A 2 39.53 -43.55 39.50
C ASN A 2 38.37 -43.80 38.54
N ILE A 3 37.41 -42.87 38.49
CA ILE A 3 36.34 -42.87 37.51
C ILE A 3 36.79 -41.95 36.37
N THR A 4 37.22 -42.55 35.26
CA THR A 4 37.53 -41.83 34.03
C THR A 4 36.21 -41.63 33.28
N ALA A 5 35.75 -40.39 33.16
CA ALA A 5 34.60 -40.06 32.32
C ALA A 5 35.02 -40.13 30.83
N GLN A 6 34.49 -41.11 30.10
CA GLN A 6 34.58 -41.12 28.64
C GLN A 6 33.58 -40.12 28.06
N ALA A 7 34.09 -39.16 27.28
CA ALA A 7 33.26 -38.29 26.46
C ALA A 7 32.55 -39.11 25.36
N PRO A 8 31.29 -38.79 25.01
CA PRO A 8 30.59 -39.51 23.96
C PRO A 8 31.28 -39.26 22.61
N ALA A 9 31.51 -40.34 21.87
CA ALA A 9 32.03 -40.28 20.52
C ALA A 9 31.03 -39.54 19.62
N VAL A 10 31.48 -38.42 19.04
CA VAL A 10 30.71 -37.71 18.01
C VAL A 10 30.70 -38.60 16.77
N SER A 11 29.55 -39.22 16.50
CA SER A 11 29.39 -40.13 15.37
C SER A 11 29.53 -39.32 14.07
N ALA A 12 30.60 -39.60 13.33
CA ALA A 12 30.99 -38.89 12.11
C ALA A 12 30.15 -39.34 10.91
N HIS A 13 28.89 -38.93 10.84
CA HIS A 13 28.10 -38.92 9.60
C HIS A 13 27.22 -37.67 9.55
N ASN A 14 27.85 -36.48 9.66
CA ASN A 14 27.15 -35.24 9.38
C ASN A 14 27.21 -34.95 7.88
N TRP A 15 26.09 -35.19 7.19
CA TRP A 15 25.90 -34.98 5.76
C TRP A 15 25.60 -33.51 5.41
N LEU A 16 25.60 -32.62 6.42
CA LEU A 16 25.43 -31.18 6.25
C LEU A 16 26.79 -30.49 6.22
N THR A 17 27.13 -29.90 5.09
CA THR A 17 28.31 -29.04 4.98
C THR A 17 28.02 -27.65 5.56
N THR A 18 29.07 -26.90 5.89
CA THR A 18 28.94 -25.48 6.26
C THR A 18 28.24 -24.68 5.16
N GLY A 19 28.41 -25.06 3.89
CA GLY A 19 27.72 -24.47 2.76
C GLY A 19 26.20 -24.71 2.77
N ASP A 20 25.78 -25.91 3.19
CA ASP A 20 24.36 -26.26 3.32
C ASP A 20 23.70 -25.48 4.45
N PHE A 21 24.40 -25.31 5.58
CA PHE A 21 23.91 -24.48 6.69
C PHE A 21 23.78 -23.01 6.29
N LEU A 22 24.76 -22.46 5.56
CA LEU A 22 24.71 -21.08 5.08
C LEU A 22 23.60 -20.87 4.03
N ASN A 23 23.38 -21.82 3.14
CA ASN A 23 22.28 -21.76 2.17
C ASN A 23 20.90 -21.88 2.83
N PHE A 24 20.77 -22.76 3.83
CA PHE A 24 19.57 -22.86 4.65
C PHE A 24 19.30 -21.55 5.41
N ALA A 25 20.32 -21.00 6.08
CA ALA A 25 20.20 -19.73 6.80
C ALA A 25 19.82 -18.57 5.86
N LYS A 26 20.40 -18.48 4.67
CA LYS A 26 20.01 -17.49 3.64
C LYS A 26 18.57 -17.67 3.18
N LYS A 27 18.07 -18.90 3.10
CA LYS A 27 16.70 -19.19 2.68
C LYS A 27 15.67 -18.85 3.76
N ILE A 28 16.07 -18.88 5.04
CA ILE A 28 15.23 -18.46 6.17
C ILE A 28 15.32 -16.95 6.41
N TRP A 29 16.49 -16.35 6.17
CA TRP A 29 16.76 -14.91 6.41
C TRP A 29 16.51 -14.03 5.19
N ALA A 30 16.06 -14.59 4.05
CA ALA A 30 15.57 -13.74 2.98
C ALA A 30 14.50 -12.81 3.59
N PRO A 31 14.64 -11.47 3.51
CA PRO A 31 13.66 -10.57 4.09
C PRO A 31 12.36 -10.79 3.33
N VAL A 32 11.48 -11.59 3.90
CA VAL A 32 10.07 -11.62 3.51
C VAL A 32 9.56 -10.29 4.06
N ALA A 33 9.25 -9.35 3.16
CA ALA A 33 8.56 -8.14 3.54
C ALA A 33 7.40 -8.54 4.45
N SER A 34 7.29 -7.88 5.60
CA SER A 34 6.13 -8.10 6.46
C SER A 34 4.86 -7.86 5.64
N ASN A 35 3.76 -8.55 5.99
CA ASN A 35 2.51 -8.42 5.22
C ASN A 35 2.07 -6.94 5.09
N SER A 36 2.34 -6.12 6.12
CA SER A 36 2.14 -4.68 6.12
C SER A 36 3.01 -3.94 5.11
N GLU A 37 4.33 -4.16 5.08
CA GLU A 37 5.23 -3.51 4.10
C GLU A 37 4.89 -3.90 2.64
N ALA A 38 4.39 -5.12 2.42
CA ALA A 38 3.92 -5.55 1.12
C ALA A 38 2.62 -4.82 0.71
N MET A 39 1.71 -4.62 1.68
CA MET A 39 0.48 -3.87 1.47
C MET A 39 0.74 -2.36 1.28
N GLU A 40 1.64 -1.75 2.06
CA GLU A 40 2.04 -0.34 1.90
C GLU A 40 2.64 -0.11 0.52
N ARG A 41 3.57 -0.96 0.07
CA ARG A 41 4.09 -0.89 -1.30
C ARG A 41 3.00 -0.98 -2.34
N LYS A 42 1.98 -1.83 -2.11
CA LYS A 42 0.84 -1.94 -3.02
C LYS A 42 0.03 -0.65 -3.06
N VAL A 43 -0.15 0.05 -1.93
CA VAL A 43 -0.78 1.38 -1.88
C VAL A 43 0.04 2.40 -2.68
N ASP A 44 1.36 2.42 -2.49
CA ASP A 44 2.26 3.31 -3.21
C ASP A 44 2.17 3.07 -4.73
N ASP A 45 2.12 1.80 -5.15
CA ASP A 45 1.95 1.42 -6.55
C ASP A 45 0.60 1.89 -7.13
N LEU A 46 -0.48 1.82 -6.36
CA LEU A 46 -1.80 2.33 -6.77
C LEU A 46 -1.78 3.85 -6.93
N TYR A 47 -1.14 4.58 -6.01
CA TYR A 47 -0.99 6.02 -6.12
C TYR A 47 -0.11 6.40 -7.33
N GLY A 48 1.00 5.70 -7.54
CA GLY A 48 1.86 5.86 -8.70
C GLY A 48 1.10 5.68 -10.02
N ALA A 49 0.29 4.62 -10.12
CA ALA A 49 -0.56 4.37 -11.29
C ALA A 49 -1.60 5.49 -11.51
N ALA A 50 -2.16 6.05 -10.44
CA ALA A 50 -3.06 7.20 -10.53
C ALA A 50 -2.35 8.45 -11.07
N CYS A 51 -1.12 8.71 -10.61
CA CYS A 51 -0.27 9.81 -11.10
C CYS A 51 0.06 9.66 -12.59
N GLU A 52 0.39 8.45 -13.03
CA GLU A 52 0.66 8.17 -14.45
C GLU A 52 -0.58 8.38 -15.32
N ARG A 53 -1.76 8.04 -14.81
CA ARG A 53 -3.03 8.17 -15.53
C ARG A 53 -3.51 9.63 -15.62
N PHE A 54 -3.31 10.43 -14.58
CA PHE A 54 -3.83 11.79 -14.49
C PHE A 54 -2.74 12.80 -14.13
N PRO A 55 -1.72 13.01 -14.98
CA PRO A 55 -0.50 13.74 -14.62
C PRO A 55 -0.69 15.25 -14.41
N THR A 56 -1.88 15.80 -14.69
CA THR A 56 -2.12 17.26 -14.75
C THR A 56 -3.03 17.80 -13.67
N TYR A 57 -3.85 16.95 -13.03
CA TYR A 57 -4.87 17.40 -12.08
C TYR A 57 -4.82 16.55 -10.81
N ASP A 58 -4.39 17.15 -9.71
CA ASP A 58 -4.24 16.46 -8.42
C ASP A 58 -5.55 15.83 -7.95
N THR A 59 -6.69 16.52 -8.13
CA THR A 59 -8.02 15.99 -7.80
C THR A 59 -8.36 14.72 -8.60
N MET A 60 -7.91 14.63 -9.86
CA MET A 60 -8.13 13.44 -10.67
C MET A 60 -7.23 12.28 -10.22
N VAL A 61 -5.97 12.56 -9.85
CA VAL A 61 -5.08 11.57 -9.23
C VAL A 61 -5.72 11.06 -7.94
N HIS A 62 -6.13 11.96 -7.07
CA HIS A 62 -6.71 11.63 -5.77
C HIS A 62 -7.98 10.77 -5.90
N ASN A 63 -8.92 11.17 -6.76
CA ASN A 63 -10.15 10.40 -7.02
C ASN A 63 -9.85 9.00 -7.58
N ALA A 64 -8.91 8.91 -8.52
CA ALA A 64 -8.52 7.63 -9.12
C ALA A 64 -7.81 6.71 -8.12
N PHE A 65 -6.98 7.29 -7.25
CA PHE A 65 -6.33 6.57 -6.16
C PHE A 65 -7.36 6.02 -5.18
N CYS A 66 -8.30 6.85 -4.71
CA CYS A 66 -9.35 6.40 -3.77
C CYS A 66 -10.20 5.28 -4.36
N ALA A 67 -10.63 5.41 -5.62
CA ALA A 67 -11.37 4.35 -6.30
C ALA A 67 -10.56 3.05 -6.46
N SER A 68 -9.24 3.16 -6.64
CA SER A 68 -8.36 2.00 -6.75
C SER A 68 -8.13 1.30 -5.42
N MET A 69 -8.06 2.06 -4.31
CA MET A 69 -8.02 1.51 -2.96
C MET A 69 -9.26 0.68 -2.66
N ASP A 70 -10.46 1.22 -2.93
CA ASP A 70 -11.72 0.52 -2.73
C ASP A 70 -11.83 -0.75 -3.59
N ALA A 71 -11.30 -0.70 -4.82
CA ALA A 71 -11.31 -1.84 -5.73
C ALA A 71 -10.35 -2.96 -5.31
N GLU A 72 -9.20 -2.64 -4.71
CA GLU A 72 -8.20 -3.61 -4.29
C GLU A 72 -8.48 -4.19 -2.90
N PHE A 73 -8.84 -3.34 -1.93
CA PHE A 73 -8.96 -3.72 -0.52
C PHE A 73 -10.42 -3.81 -0.02
N GLY A 74 -11.38 -3.41 -0.85
CA GLY A 74 -12.80 -3.32 -0.49
C GLY A 74 -13.18 -1.93 0.03
N ALA A 75 -14.49 -1.65 0.03
CA ALA A 75 -15.01 -0.32 0.39
C ALA A 75 -15.24 -0.12 1.91
N ASP A 76 -15.05 -1.15 2.73
CA ASP A 76 -15.13 -1.05 4.20
C ASP A 76 -13.72 -0.83 4.75
N ASP A 77 -13.36 0.44 4.96
CA ASP A 77 -12.03 0.84 5.41
C ASP A 77 -11.74 0.51 6.89
N GLN A 78 -12.75 0.02 7.62
CA GLN A 78 -12.61 -0.46 9.00
C GLN A 78 -12.61 -1.99 9.09
N ALA A 79 -12.66 -2.70 7.95
CA ALA A 79 -12.66 -4.15 7.96
C ALA A 79 -11.38 -4.73 8.57
N GLU A 80 -11.52 -5.87 9.24
CA GLU A 80 -10.40 -6.57 9.88
C GLU A 80 -9.33 -6.95 8.84
N GLY A 81 -8.08 -6.59 9.12
CA GLY A 81 -6.95 -6.87 8.24
C GLY A 81 -6.66 -5.80 7.19
N VAL A 82 -7.50 -4.77 7.04
CA VAL A 82 -7.24 -3.63 6.12
C VAL A 82 -7.26 -2.26 6.79
N ALA A 83 -7.75 -2.13 8.03
CA ALA A 83 -7.80 -0.83 8.72
C ALA A 83 -6.45 -0.10 8.78
N GLU A 84 -5.35 -0.83 9.04
CA GLU A 84 -4.00 -0.24 9.07
C GLU A 84 -3.56 0.26 7.69
N ILE A 85 -3.97 -0.42 6.61
CA ILE A 85 -3.58 0.01 5.25
C ILE A 85 -4.35 1.24 4.79
N PHE A 86 -5.63 1.35 5.16
CA PHE A 86 -6.40 2.55 4.92
C PHE A 86 -5.91 3.73 5.77
N ALA A 87 -5.47 3.49 7.01
CA ALA A 87 -4.82 4.52 7.82
C ALA A 87 -3.54 5.05 7.14
N TYR A 88 -2.68 4.16 6.63
CA TYR A 88 -1.51 4.56 5.85
C TYR A 88 -1.90 5.36 4.60
N ALA A 89 -2.86 4.88 3.81
CA ALA A 89 -3.34 5.58 2.61
C ALA A 89 -3.91 6.97 2.92
N ARG A 90 -4.59 7.12 4.06
CA ARG A 90 -5.10 8.41 4.57
C ARG A 90 -3.96 9.36 4.92
N GLU A 91 -2.96 8.88 5.66
CA GLU A 91 -1.84 9.71 6.11
C GLU A 91 -0.91 10.10 4.96
N ALA A 92 -0.56 9.15 4.08
CA ALA A 92 0.42 9.34 3.03
C ALA A 92 -0.14 10.08 1.80
N TYR A 93 -1.38 9.77 1.40
CA TYR A 93 -1.97 10.18 0.12
C TYR A 93 -3.35 10.80 0.24
N GLY A 94 -3.84 10.98 1.47
CA GLY A 94 -5.10 11.65 1.76
C GLY A 94 -6.35 10.85 1.47
N TYR A 95 -6.28 9.51 1.36
CA TYR A 95 -7.43 8.66 1.01
C TYR A 95 -8.76 9.10 1.67
N MET A 96 -9.83 9.05 0.88
CA MET A 96 -11.18 9.32 1.33
C MET A 96 -12.10 8.19 0.88
N SER A 97 -12.98 7.76 1.79
CA SER A 97 -14.03 6.80 1.47
C SER A 97 -14.97 7.37 0.40
N ALA A 98 -15.72 6.50 -0.27
CA ALA A 98 -16.67 6.92 -1.30
C ALA A 98 -17.68 7.99 -0.81
N SER A 99 -18.15 7.89 0.44
CA SER A 99 -19.07 8.90 1.01
C SER A 99 -18.37 10.22 1.34
N GLU A 100 -17.15 10.19 1.86
CA GLU A 100 -16.37 11.41 2.11
C GLU A 100 -16.04 12.13 0.80
N ASN A 101 -15.65 11.38 -0.23
CA ASN A 101 -15.37 11.91 -1.56
C ASN A 101 -16.61 12.55 -2.21
N GLU A 102 -17.79 11.95 -2.04
CA GLU A 102 -19.04 12.55 -2.56
C GLU A 102 -19.39 13.85 -1.82
N ALA A 103 -19.23 13.88 -0.51
CA ALA A 103 -19.46 15.09 0.27
C ALA A 103 -18.51 16.22 -0.15
N GLN A 104 -17.23 15.92 -0.34
CA GLN A 104 -16.25 16.90 -0.82
C GLN A 104 -16.57 17.38 -2.23
N ARG A 105 -16.98 16.49 -3.14
CA ARG A 105 -17.39 16.91 -4.50
C ARG A 105 -18.57 17.87 -4.47
N GLN A 106 -19.54 17.64 -3.59
CA GLN A 106 -20.67 18.56 -3.45
C GLN A 106 -20.22 19.91 -2.89
N GLU A 107 -19.37 19.92 -1.87
CA GLU A 107 -18.79 21.16 -1.32
C GLU A 107 -17.97 21.92 -2.37
N ASP A 108 -17.14 21.22 -3.13
CA ASP A 108 -16.35 21.77 -4.23
C ASP A 108 -17.26 22.41 -5.29
N ALA A 109 -18.34 21.73 -5.68
CA ALA A 109 -19.33 22.24 -6.62
C ALA A 109 -20.05 23.49 -6.07
N ASP A 110 -20.44 23.49 -4.79
CA ASP A 110 -21.05 24.64 -4.13
C ASP A 110 -20.09 25.85 -4.06
N ASN A 111 -18.78 25.59 -4.03
CA ASN A 111 -17.72 26.59 -4.07
C ASN A 111 -17.30 26.98 -5.51
N GLY A 112 -17.97 26.47 -6.55
CA GLY A 112 -17.68 26.79 -7.95
C GLY A 112 -16.48 26.05 -8.54
N LEU A 113 -16.01 24.98 -7.91
CA LEU A 113 -14.98 24.10 -8.45
C LEU A 113 -15.61 23.00 -9.32
N CYS A 114 -14.95 22.66 -10.42
CA CYS A 114 -15.34 21.56 -11.27
C CYS A 114 -14.73 20.23 -10.80
N TRP A 115 -15.11 19.14 -11.46
CA TRP A 115 -14.60 17.78 -11.20
C TRP A 115 -13.08 17.61 -11.33
N HIS A 116 -12.40 18.55 -11.99
CA HIS A 116 -10.94 18.58 -12.08
C HIS A 116 -10.27 19.32 -10.91
N GLY A 117 -11.05 19.80 -9.93
CA GLY A 117 -10.57 20.54 -8.76
C GLY A 117 -10.18 21.99 -9.03
N LEU A 118 -10.58 22.54 -10.18
CA LEU A 118 -10.30 23.92 -10.57
C LEU A 118 -11.59 24.72 -10.61
N ASP A 119 -11.49 26.03 -10.46
CA ASP A 119 -12.62 26.94 -10.68
C ASP A 119 -13.25 26.66 -12.05
N SER A 120 -14.58 26.46 -12.06
CA SER A 120 -15.32 25.96 -13.22
C SER A 120 -15.22 26.90 -14.42
N MET A 121 -15.14 28.20 -14.17
CA MET A 121 -15.06 29.27 -15.16
C MET A 121 -13.67 29.40 -15.78
N THR A 122 -12.64 28.87 -15.12
CA THR A 122 -11.24 28.99 -15.55
C THR A 122 -10.57 27.64 -15.83
N CYS A 123 -11.30 26.54 -15.64
CA CYS A 123 -10.82 25.19 -15.93
C CYS A 123 -10.44 25.06 -17.43
N PRO A 124 -9.19 24.68 -17.76
CA PRO A 124 -8.75 24.52 -19.15
C PRO A 124 -9.52 23.46 -19.95
N CYS A 125 -10.21 22.54 -19.27
CA CYS A 125 -11.07 21.54 -19.90
C CYS A 125 -12.44 22.10 -20.33
N GLY A 126 -12.74 23.38 -20.09
CA GLY A 126 -14.00 23.99 -20.53
C GLY A 126 -15.23 23.57 -19.72
N CYS A 127 -15.07 23.32 -18.41
CA CYS A 127 -16.16 22.79 -17.59
C CYS A 127 -17.38 23.73 -17.46
N PHE A 128 -17.22 25.03 -17.70
CA PHE A 128 -18.29 26.02 -17.75
C PHE A 128 -19.25 25.87 -18.96
N GLU A 129 -18.92 25.03 -19.95
CA GLU A 129 -19.74 24.88 -21.16
C GLU A 129 -20.91 23.89 -20.99
N ASN A 130 -20.95 23.13 -19.89
CA ASN A 130 -21.87 22.01 -19.68
C ASN A 130 -22.86 22.19 -18.51
N ASP A 131 -23.11 23.42 -18.07
CA ASP A 131 -24.14 23.75 -17.06
C ASP A 131 -25.58 23.51 -17.55
#